data_AF-A0A494J1Y4-F1
#
_entry.id   AF-A0A494J1Y4-F1
#
_cell.length_a   1.000
_cell.length_b   1.000
_cell.length_c   1.000
_cell.angle_alpha   90.00
_cell.angle_beta   90.00
_cell.angle_gamma   90.00
#
_symmetry.space_group_name_H-M   'P 1'
#
loop_
_entity.id
_entity.type
_entity.pdbx_description
1 polymer ?
#
loop_
_entity_poly.entity_id
_entity_poly.type
_entity_poly.pdbx_seq_one_letter_code
_entity_poly.pdbx_strand_id
1 'polypeptide(L)' 'MENKVKPEVYTIEATLKYLGISRTTFERYAKQHLTQLELDKGRRFWLCDEVHEMKIQMKKVKSEKYNVIA' A
#
# COMPACT_ATOMS: atom_id res chain seq x y z
N MET A 1 -6.72 17.96 24.09
CA MET A 1 -6.22 18.26 22.74
C MET A 1 -6.22 16.95 21.97
N GLU A 2 -7.24 16.73 21.14
CA GLU A 2 -7.22 15.62 20.19
C GLU A 2 -6.05 15.89 19.25
N ASN A 3 -4.98 15.11 19.43
CA ASN A 3 -3.82 15.15 18.58
C ASN A 3 -4.30 14.66 17.22
N LYS A 4 -4.69 15.57 16.33
CA LYS A 4 -5.00 15.27 14.94
C LYS A 4 -3.70 14.84 14.27
N VAL A 5 -3.30 13.60 14.53
CA VAL A 5 -2.24 12.92 13.79
C VAL A 5 -2.73 12.94 12.35
N LYS A 6 -2.16 13.83 11.54
CA LYS A 6 -2.47 13.84 10.12
C LYS A 6 -2.11 12.44 9.62
N PRO A 7 -3.03 11.75 8.94
CA PRO A 7 -2.75 10.43 8.43
C PRO A 7 -1.53 10.51 7.52
N GLU A 8 -0.53 9.67 7.79
CA GLU A 8 0.65 9.58 6.95
C GLU A 8 0.25 9.01 5.59
N VAL A 9 0.75 9.62 4.52
CA VAL A 9 0.44 9.23 3.15
C VAL A 9 1.70 8.94 2.36
N TYR A 10 1.63 7.93 1.51
CA TYR A 10 2.64 7.63 0.52
C TYR A 10 2.26 8.18 -0.85
N THR A 11 3.27 8.70 -1.55
CA THR A 11 3.19 8.91 -3.00
C THR A 11 3.19 7.56 -3.72
N ILE A 12 2.77 7.55 -4.98
CA ILE A 12 2.83 6.32 -5.80
C ILE A 12 4.22 5.67 -5.77
N GLU A 13 5.28 6.48 -5.89
CA GLU A 13 6.66 5.97 -5.91
C GLU A 13 7.07 5.34 -4.58
N ALA A 14 6.69 5.97 -3.46
CA ALA A 14 6.94 5.43 -2.13
C ALA A 14 6.17 4.12 -1.92
N THR A 15 4.90 4.07 -2.34
CA THR A 15 4.07 2.87 -2.27
C THR A 15 4.66 1.71 -3.08
N LEU A 16 5.10 1.96 -4.31
CA LEU A 16 5.74 0.95 -5.16
C LEU A 16 7.03 0.41 -4.54
N LYS A 17 7.89 1.30 -4.02
CA LYS A 17 9.12 0.92 -3.33
C LYS A 17 8.83 0.13 -2.05
N TYR A 18 7.83 0.53 -1.29
CA TYR A 18 7.47 -0.11 -0.03
C TYR A 18 6.89 -1.52 -0.22
N LEU A 19 6.03 -1.68 -1.22
CA LEU A 19 5.41 -2.96 -1.58
C LEU A 19 6.37 -3.85 -2.36
N GLY A 20 7.39 -3.29 -3.01
CA GLY A 20 8.32 -4.02 -3.87
C GLY A 20 7.64 -4.57 -5.12
N ILE A 21 6.66 -3.83 -5.66
CA ILE A 21 5.88 -4.23 -6.85
C ILE A 21 6.09 -3.26 -8.01
N SER A 22 5.86 -3.72 -9.23
CA SER A 22 5.86 -2.87 -10.40
C SER A 22 4.61 -1.98 -10.45
N ARG A 23 4.73 -0.85 -11.16
CA ARG A 23 3.62 0.08 -11.36
C ARG A 23 2.39 -0.58 -11.98
N THR A 24 2.60 -1.48 -12.94
CA THR A 24 1.51 -2.25 -13.57
C THR A 24 0.77 -3.13 -12.56
N THR A 25 1.49 -3.81 -11.66
CA THR A 25 0.89 -4.62 -10.59
C THR A 25 0.10 -3.74 -9.63
N PHE A 26 0.64 -2.56 -9.29
CA PHE A 26 -0.07 -1.59 -8.46
C PHE A 26 -1.36 -1.09 -9.11
N GLU A 27 -1.34 -0.71 -10.39
CA GLU A 27 -2.53 -0.22 -11.08
C GLU A 27 -3.60 -1.29 -11.28
N ARG A 28 -3.21 -2.56 -11.42
CA ARG A 28 -4.15 -3.68 -11.55
C ARG A 28 -4.75 -4.14 -10.22
N TYR A 29 -3.94 -4.24 -9.17
CA TYR A 29 -4.35 -4.81 -7.88
C TYR A 29 -4.47 -3.76 -6.80
N ALA A 30 -3.38 -3.08 -6.48
CA ALA A 30 -3.30 -2.18 -5.33
C ALA A 30 -4.31 -1.03 -5.43
N LYS A 31 -4.52 -0.47 -6.61
CA LYS A 31 -5.49 0.61 -6.84
C LYS A 31 -6.93 0.22 -6.44
N GLN A 32 -7.30 -1.07 -6.54
CA GLN A 32 -8.63 -1.53 -6.16
C GLN A 32 -8.80 -1.72 -4.65
N HIS A 33 -7.69 -1.87 -3.93
CA HIS A 33 -7.66 -2.17 -2.50
C HIS A 33 -7.20 -0.99 -1.63
N LEU A 34 -6.76 0.11 -2.24
CA LEU A 34 -6.25 1.29 -1.54
C LEU A 34 -7.12 2.49 -1.86
N THR A 35 -7.43 3.27 -0.83
CA THR A 35 -8.12 4.54 -0.97
C THR A 35 -7.15 5.56 -1.55
N GLN A 36 -7.42 6.00 -2.77
CA GLN A 36 -6.67 7.09 -3.39
C GLN A 36 -7.19 8.41 -2.83
N LEU A 37 -6.32 9.15 -2.14
CA LEU A 37 -6.62 10.50 -1.69
C LEU A 37 -6.43 11.47 -2.86
N GLU A 38 -7.43 12.30 -3.11
CA GLU A 38 -7.35 13.42 -4.06
C GLU A 38 -6.39 14.51 -3.58
N LEU A 39 -5.93 15.35 -4.51
CA LEU A 39 -4.64 16.01 -4.38
C LEU A 39 -4.61 17.50 -4.49
N ASP A 40 -3.81 18.04 -3.59
CA ASP A 40 -3.00 19.23 -3.79
C ASP A 40 -2.07 19.04 -5.01
N LYS A 41 -2.27 19.85 -6.06
CA LYS A 41 -1.38 19.97 -7.25
C LYS A 41 -1.17 18.71 -8.11
N GLY A 42 -2.15 17.80 -8.17
CA GLY A 42 -2.21 16.77 -9.22
C GLY A 42 -1.23 15.58 -9.13
N ARG A 43 -0.53 15.40 -8.00
CA ARG A 43 0.20 14.13 -7.69
C ARG A 43 -0.79 13.00 -7.37
N ARG A 44 -0.43 11.85 -6.78
CA ARG A 44 -1.41 10.96 -6.13
C ARG A 44 -0.94 10.43 -4.79
N PHE A 45 -1.83 10.34 -3.80
CA PHE A 45 -1.51 9.90 -2.44
C PHE A 45 -2.37 8.70 -2.02
N TRP A 46 -1.79 7.84 -1.20
CA TRP A 46 -2.44 6.68 -0.58
C TRP A 46 -2.09 6.63 0.90
N LEU A 47 -2.99 6.12 1.72
CA LEU A 47 -2.78 6.02 3.17
C LEU A 47 -1.68 4.99 3.48
N CYS A 48 -0.75 5.35 4.37
CA CYS A 48 0.32 4.45 4.81
C CYS A 48 -0.23 3.16 5.44
N ASP A 49 -1.29 3.26 6.25
CA ASP A 49 -1.94 2.12 6.89
C ASP A 49 -2.44 1.08 5.87
N GLU A 50 -3.21 1.52 4.87
CA GLU A 50 -3.75 0.61 3.85
C GLU A 50 -2.62 -0.07 3.05
N VAL A 51 -1.57 0.69 2.72
CA VAL A 51 -0.38 0.16 2.03
C VAL A 51 0.32 -0.89 2.91
N HIS A 52 0.35 -0.68 4.23
CA HIS A 52 0.91 -1.62 5.18
C HIS A 52 0.08 -2.89 5.30
N GLU A 53 -1.24 -2.77 5.47
CA GLU A 53 -2.16 -3.90 5.50
C GLU A 53 -2.06 -4.74 4.24
N MET A 54 -2.01 -4.09 3.07
CA MET A 54 -1.86 -4.79 1.80
C MET A 54 -0.55 -5.61 1.74
N LYS A 55 0.56 -5.06 2.24
CA LYS A 55 1.83 -5.78 2.33
C LYS A 55 1.73 -7.02 3.24
N ILE A 56 1.01 -6.90 4.35
CA ILE A 56 0.76 -8.02 5.27
C ILE A 56 -0.08 -9.10 4.57
N GLN A 57 -1.16 -8.73 3.90
CA GLN A 57 -2.01 -9.66 3.14
C GLN A 57 -1.21 -10.40 2.06
N MET A 58 -0.36 -9.69 1.30
CA MET A 58 0.51 -10.31 0.29
C MET A 58 1.50 -11.32 0.91
N LYS A 59 2.04 -11.03 2.10
CA LYS A 59 2.89 -11.98 2.82
C LYS A 59 2.12 -13.19 3.33
N LYS A 60 0.90 -12.99 3.84
CA LYS A 60 0.03 -14.07 4.32
C LYS A 60 -0.31 -15.04 3.18
N VAL A 61 -0.67 -14.53 2.00
CA VAL A 61 -0.94 -15.36 0.81
C VAL A 61 0.30 -16.16 0.36
N LYS A 62 1.51 -15.58 0.47
CA LYS A 62 2.75 -16.33 0.20
C LYS A 62 2.98 -17.44 1.22
N SER A 63 2.68 -17.18 2.49
CA SER A 63 2.89 -18.14 3.58
C SER A 63 1.87 -19.29 3.54
N GLU A 64 0.62 -19.04 3.12
CA GLU A 64 -0.41 -20.07 2.97
C GLU A 64 -0.20 -20.96 1.73
N LYS A 65 0.32 -20.42 0.63
CA LYS A 65 0.60 -21.23 -0.57
C LYS A 65 1.82 -22.14 -0.46
N TYR A 66 2.73 -21.85 0.46
CA TYR A 66 3.98 -22.60 0.61
C TYR A 66 4.25 -22.87 2.09
N ASN A 67 3.88 -24.05 2.58
CA ASN A 67 4.47 -24.61 3.78
C ASN A 67 5.93 -24.97 3.47
N VAL A 68 6.84 -24.00 3.64
CA VAL A 68 8.27 -24.26 3.63
C VAL A 68 8.62 -24.94 4.95
N ILE A 69 8.63 -26.27 4.94
CA ILE A 69 9.19 -27.11 5.99
C ILE A 69 10.71 -27.10 5.79
N ALA A 70 11.45 -26.59 6.79
CA ALA A 70 12.90 -26.73 6.89
C ALA A 70 13.25 -27.95 7.74
#